data_AF-A0A7S3HY03-F1
#
_entry.id   AF-A0A7S3HY03-F1
#
_cell.length_a   1.000
_cell.length_b   1.000
_cell.length_c   1.000
_cell.angle_alpha   90.00
_cell.angle_beta   90.00
_cell.angle_gamma   90.00
#
_symmetry.space_group_name_H-M   'P 1'
#
loop_
_entity.id
_entity.type
_entity.pdbx_description
1 polymer ?
#
loop_
_entity_poly.entity_id
_entity_poly.type
_entity_poly.pdbx_seq_one_letter_code
_entity_poly.pdbx_strand_id
1 'polypeptide(L)'
;PGKQVNLLESEIRGLCTTAREIFMKQPTLLELEAPIKICGDLHGQYFDLLRLFEYGGFPPDSNYLFLGDYVDRGKQSLETICLLLAYKIKYPENFFLLRGNHECASINRIYGFYDECKRRYSIKLWKTFTDCFNCLPVAAVVDEKILCMHGGLSPDLKQLSQIARLERPTDVPDQGLLCDLLWSDPDK
;
A
#
# COMPACT_ATOMS: atom_id res chain seq x y z
N PRO A 1 -3.07 19.45 -12.81
CA PRO A 1 -2.36 18.16 -12.92
C PRO A 1 -0.84 18.37 -13.07
N GLY A 2 0.00 17.60 -12.36
CA GLY A 2 1.46 17.68 -12.44
C GLY A 2 2.16 18.65 -11.47
N LYS A 3 1.42 19.49 -10.71
CA LYS A 3 2.03 20.35 -9.68
C LYS A 3 2.50 19.49 -8.51
N GLN A 4 3.78 19.62 -8.17
CA GLN A 4 4.39 18.91 -7.05
C GLN A 4 3.98 19.53 -5.71
N VAL A 5 3.89 18.68 -4.69
CA VAL A 5 3.76 19.13 -3.30
C VAL A 5 5.16 19.22 -2.71
N ASN A 6 5.46 20.34 -2.06
CA ASN A 6 6.75 20.57 -1.40
C ASN A 6 6.66 20.07 0.04
N LEU A 7 7.17 18.86 0.29
CA LEU A 7 7.36 18.30 1.62
C LEU A 7 8.86 18.29 1.94
N LEU A 8 9.21 18.52 3.20
CA LEU A 8 10.57 18.32 3.67
C LEU A 8 10.85 16.82 3.78
N GLU A 9 12.09 16.42 3.50
CA GLU A 9 12.51 15.02 3.62
C GLU A 9 12.27 14.45 5.04
N SER A 10 12.40 15.30 6.08
CA SER A 10 12.10 14.94 7.46
C SER A 10 10.62 14.66 7.70
N GLU A 11 9.71 15.40 7.05
CA GLU A 11 8.27 15.18 7.14
C GLU A 11 7.90 13.85 6.50
N ILE A 12 8.45 13.54 5.32
CA ILE A 12 8.21 12.27 4.64
C ILE A 12 8.74 11.10 5.47
N ARG A 13 9.94 11.22 6.05
CA ARG A 13 10.45 10.20 6.99
C ARG A 13 9.51 10.02 8.18
N GLY A 14 8.99 11.11 8.74
CA GLY A 14 8.00 11.08 9.82
C GLY A 14 6.76 10.27 9.42
N LEU A 15 6.19 10.53 8.23
CA LEU A 15 5.06 9.77 7.70
C LEU A 15 5.38 8.27 7.61
N CYS A 16 6.52 7.90 7.02
CA CYS A 16 6.91 6.49 6.88
C CYS A 16 7.09 5.81 8.24
N THR A 17 7.80 6.44 9.17
CA THR A 17 8.07 5.85 10.49
C THR A 17 6.79 5.70 11.32
N THR A 18 5.93 6.72 11.36
CA THR A 18 4.68 6.67 12.12
C THR A 18 3.68 5.68 11.50
N ALA A 19 3.52 5.68 10.18
CA ALA A 19 2.63 4.72 9.52
C ALA A 19 3.12 3.28 9.68
N ARG A 20 4.44 3.05 9.60
CA ARG A 20 5.06 1.75 9.88
C ARG A 20 4.68 1.21 11.26
N GLU A 21 4.72 2.04 12.31
CA GLU A 21 4.31 1.63 13.65
C GLU A 21 2.85 1.19 13.71
N ILE A 22 1.96 1.87 12.98
CA ILE A 22 0.54 1.51 12.88
C ILE A 22 0.39 0.16 12.17
N PHE A 23 1.04 -0.03 11.01
CA PHE A 23 0.95 -1.29 10.28
C PHE A 23 1.47 -2.48 11.08
N MET A 24 2.53 -2.29 11.86
CA MET A 24 3.10 -3.34 12.72
C MET A 24 2.19 -3.72 13.89
N LYS A 25 1.31 -2.83 14.33
CA LYS A 25 0.31 -3.12 15.37
C LYS A 25 -0.94 -3.79 14.81
N GLN A 26 -1.28 -3.53 13.55
CA GLN A 26 -2.40 -4.17 12.86
C GLN A 26 -1.99 -5.56 12.36
N PRO A 27 -2.93 -6.50 12.23
CA PRO A 27 -2.64 -7.86 11.75
C PRO A 27 -2.23 -7.88 10.27
N THR A 28 -1.55 -8.95 9.84
CA THR A 28 -1.14 -9.12 8.43
C THR A 28 -2.34 -9.41 7.52
N LEU A 29 -3.35 -10.08 8.09
CA LEU A 29 -4.69 -10.26 7.52
C LEU A 29 -5.64 -9.33 8.29
N LEU A 30 -6.11 -8.27 7.65
CA LEU A 30 -7.06 -7.33 8.26
C LEU A 30 -8.47 -7.93 8.32
N GLU A 31 -9.21 -7.62 9.37
CA GLU A 31 -10.64 -7.94 9.50
C GLU A 31 -11.39 -6.61 9.55
N LEU A 32 -12.23 -6.36 8.55
CA LEU A 32 -12.86 -5.06 8.28
C LEU A 32 -14.37 -5.20 8.13
N GLU A 33 -15.10 -4.11 8.40
CA GLU A 33 -16.57 -4.07 8.31
C GLU A 33 -17.04 -3.07 7.25
N ALA A 34 -18.20 -3.35 6.64
CA ALA A 34 -18.90 -2.38 5.79
C ALA A 34 -19.59 -1.28 6.63
N PRO A 35 -19.83 -0.08 6.07
CA PRO A 35 -19.56 0.35 4.70
C PRO A 35 -18.08 0.71 4.46
N ILE A 36 -17.51 0.23 3.35
CA ILE A 36 -16.13 0.51 2.95
C ILE A 36 -16.02 0.64 1.42
N LYS A 37 -15.14 1.53 0.96
CA LYS A 37 -14.80 1.71 -0.45
C LYS A 37 -13.49 1.02 -0.75
N ILE A 38 -13.49 0.12 -1.73
CA ILE A 38 -12.31 -0.65 -2.11
C ILE A 38 -11.73 -0.07 -3.40
N CYS A 39 -10.43 0.17 -3.41
CA CYS A 39 -9.73 0.83 -4.51
C CYS A 39 -8.52 0.00 -4.96
N GLY A 40 -8.37 -0.19 -6.27
CA GLY A 40 -7.20 -0.84 -6.87
C GLY A 40 -6.05 0.13 -7.09
N ASP A 41 -5.26 -0.17 -8.11
CA ASP A 41 -3.98 0.47 -8.42
C ASP A 41 -4.09 1.98 -8.62
N LEU A 42 -3.04 2.70 -8.18
CA LEU A 42 -2.92 4.14 -8.34
C LEU A 42 -1.69 4.55 -9.15
N HIS A 43 -0.59 3.80 -9.05
CA HIS A 43 0.63 3.99 -9.82
C HIS A 43 1.07 5.45 -9.97
N GLY A 44 1.18 6.18 -8.85
CA GLY A 44 1.62 7.58 -8.85
C GLY A 44 0.73 8.56 -9.62
N GLN A 45 -0.53 8.21 -9.91
CA GLN A 45 -1.54 9.09 -10.53
C GLN A 45 -2.23 9.97 -9.48
N TYR A 46 -1.45 10.81 -8.80
CA TYR A 46 -1.91 11.61 -7.66
C TYR A 46 -3.19 12.42 -7.91
N PHE A 47 -3.34 13.02 -9.09
CA PHE A 47 -4.53 13.81 -9.42
C PHE A 47 -5.79 12.95 -9.60
N ASP A 48 -5.64 11.72 -10.07
CA ASP A 48 -6.76 10.79 -10.19
C ASP A 48 -7.13 10.23 -8.81
N LEU A 49 -6.16 10.05 -7.89
CA LEU A 49 -6.43 9.78 -6.48
C LEU A 49 -7.25 10.91 -5.83
N LEU A 50 -6.91 12.17 -6.08
CA LEU A 50 -7.70 13.31 -5.56
C LEU A 50 -9.14 13.27 -6.08
N ARG A 51 -9.32 13.01 -7.38
CA ARG A 51 -10.66 12.83 -7.97
C ARG A 51 -11.39 11.65 -7.35
N LEU A 52 -10.72 10.53 -7.11
CA LEU A 52 -11.32 9.36 -6.44
C LEU A 52 -11.91 9.75 -5.08
N PHE A 53 -11.23 10.60 -4.30
CA PHE A 53 -11.79 11.14 -3.05
C PHE A 53 -12.90 12.17 -3.26
N GLU A 54 -12.82 13.02 -4.29
CA GLU A 54 -13.92 13.96 -4.62
C GLU A 54 -15.23 13.23 -4.95
N TYR A 55 -15.16 12.11 -5.69
CA TYR A 55 -16.33 11.29 -6.02
C TYR A 55 -16.72 10.33 -4.89
N GLY A 56 -15.73 9.78 -4.21
CA GLY A 56 -15.91 8.76 -3.19
C GLY A 56 -16.25 9.31 -1.80
N GLY A 57 -15.96 10.58 -1.53
CA GLY A 57 -16.00 11.17 -0.19
C GLY A 57 -14.61 11.15 0.45
N PHE A 58 -14.20 12.28 1.03
CA PHE A 58 -12.90 12.36 1.71
C PHE A 58 -12.95 11.65 3.06
N PRO A 59 -11.87 10.97 3.50
CA PRO A 59 -11.79 10.47 4.86
C PRO A 59 -11.92 11.62 5.89
N PRO A 60 -12.77 11.49 6.94
CA PRO A 60 -13.34 10.25 7.45
C PRO A 60 -14.80 9.99 7.03
N ASP A 61 -15.37 10.78 6.10
CA ASP A 61 -16.77 10.63 5.67
C ASP A 61 -17.01 9.29 4.93
N SER A 62 -15.94 8.61 4.54
CA SER A 62 -15.97 7.27 3.96
C SER A 62 -14.77 6.45 4.40
N ASN A 63 -15.01 5.17 4.71
CA ASN A 63 -13.95 4.21 4.99
C ASN A 63 -13.33 3.71 3.68
N TYR A 64 -12.02 3.46 3.68
CA TYR A 64 -11.29 3.03 2.49
C TYR A 64 -10.39 1.82 2.76
N LEU A 65 -10.36 0.90 1.80
CA LEU A 65 -9.37 -0.15 1.65
C LEU A 65 -8.71 -0.02 0.27
N PHE A 66 -7.41 0.23 0.24
CA PHE A 66 -6.64 0.18 -1.01
C PHE A 66 -5.90 -1.14 -1.15
N LEU A 67 -5.88 -1.68 -2.37
CA LEU A 67 -5.36 -3.02 -2.68
C LEU A 67 -3.88 -3.03 -3.09
N GLY A 68 -3.13 -1.94 -2.88
CA GLY A 68 -1.71 -1.85 -3.27
C GLY A 68 -1.46 -1.03 -4.54
N ASP A 69 -0.23 -1.09 -5.02
CA ASP A 69 0.26 -0.45 -6.24
C ASP A 69 0.08 1.06 -6.23
N TYR A 70 0.66 1.67 -5.21
CA TYR A 70 0.63 3.11 -4.97
C TYR A 70 1.67 3.86 -5.81
N VAL A 71 2.81 3.21 -6.04
CA VAL A 71 4.01 3.81 -6.64
C VAL A 71 4.31 3.23 -8.02
N ASP A 72 5.38 3.76 -8.63
CA ASP A 72 5.87 3.45 -9.98
C ASP A 72 4.92 3.85 -11.11
N ARG A 73 5.44 3.77 -12.35
CA ARG A 73 4.80 4.11 -13.64
C ARG A 73 4.41 5.58 -13.79
N GLY A 74 3.66 6.13 -12.85
CA GLY A 74 3.26 7.54 -12.82
C GLY A 74 4.37 8.48 -12.36
N LYS A 75 4.07 9.78 -12.42
CA LYS A 75 5.05 10.86 -12.21
C LYS A 75 5.06 11.44 -10.80
N GLN A 76 4.09 11.06 -9.96
CA GLN A 76 3.85 11.66 -8.64
C GLN A 76 3.61 10.57 -7.59
N SER A 77 4.46 9.53 -7.60
CA SER A 77 4.37 8.43 -6.64
C SER A 77 4.58 8.93 -5.21
N LEU A 78 5.50 9.89 -5.02
CA LEU A 78 5.75 10.49 -3.71
C LEU A 78 4.51 11.18 -3.14
N GLU A 79 3.82 12.01 -3.93
CA GLU A 79 2.58 12.65 -3.49
C GLU A 79 1.48 11.64 -3.18
N THR A 80 1.31 10.63 -4.04
CA THR A 80 0.33 9.55 -3.84
C THR A 80 0.58 8.85 -2.52
N ILE A 81 1.77 8.28 -2.31
CA ILE A 81 2.04 7.51 -1.10
C ILE A 81 2.06 8.39 0.16
N CYS A 82 2.58 9.62 0.09
CA CYS A 82 2.58 10.52 1.25
C CYS A 82 1.16 10.86 1.70
N LEU A 83 0.23 11.11 0.77
CA LEU A 83 -1.17 11.37 1.11
C LEU A 83 -1.83 10.15 1.75
N LEU A 84 -1.61 8.95 1.19
CA LEU A 84 -2.15 7.71 1.74
C LEU A 84 -1.62 7.42 3.15
N LEU A 85 -0.31 7.58 3.38
CA LEU A 85 0.29 7.42 4.71
C LEU A 85 -0.23 8.47 5.69
N ALA A 86 -0.41 9.72 5.26
CA ALA A 86 -0.99 10.77 6.09
C ALA A 86 -2.43 10.42 6.51
N TYR A 87 -3.26 9.92 5.58
CA TYR A 87 -4.60 9.43 5.92
C TYR A 87 -4.57 8.20 6.83
N LYS A 88 -3.64 7.28 6.60
CA LYS A 88 -3.47 6.12 7.49
C LYS A 88 -3.15 6.54 8.92
N ILE A 89 -2.28 7.53 9.09
CA ILE A 89 -1.93 8.07 10.41
C ILE A 89 -3.12 8.80 11.03
N LYS A 90 -3.85 9.58 10.23
CA LYS A 90 -4.96 10.41 10.71
C LYS A 90 -6.19 9.58 11.08
N TYR A 91 -6.48 8.52 10.33
CA TYR A 91 -7.68 7.68 10.47
C TYR A 91 -7.31 6.19 10.43
N PRO A 92 -6.55 5.68 11.41
CA PRO A 92 -6.00 4.32 11.38
C PRO A 92 -7.05 3.20 11.35
N GLU A 93 -8.26 3.49 11.85
CA GLU A 93 -9.40 2.57 11.94
C GLU A 93 -10.44 2.78 10.82
N ASN A 94 -10.21 3.71 9.88
CA ASN A 94 -11.11 3.99 8.76
C ASN A 94 -10.40 3.94 7.39
N PHE A 95 -9.06 3.94 7.40
CA PHE A 95 -8.25 3.99 6.19
C PHE A 95 -7.21 2.86 6.22
N PHE A 96 -7.31 1.95 5.27
CA PHE A 96 -6.55 0.71 5.22
C PHE A 96 -5.80 0.60 3.90
N LEU A 97 -4.54 0.14 3.98
CA LEU A 97 -3.63 0.00 2.86
C LEU A 97 -3.09 -1.42 2.88
N LEU A 98 -3.32 -2.16 1.80
CA LEU A 98 -2.67 -3.45 1.56
C LEU A 98 -1.37 -3.26 0.79
N ARG A 99 -0.57 -4.31 0.71
CA ARG A 99 0.65 -4.33 -0.08
C ARG A 99 0.32 -4.76 -1.51
N GLY A 100 0.81 -4.02 -2.51
CA GLY A 100 0.89 -4.46 -3.91
C GLY A 100 2.31 -4.94 -4.25
N ASN A 101 2.49 -5.52 -5.44
CA ASN A 101 3.81 -5.99 -5.86
C ASN A 101 4.79 -4.84 -6.13
N HIS A 102 4.30 -3.63 -6.44
CA HIS A 102 5.13 -2.43 -6.56
C HIS A 102 5.59 -1.86 -5.20
N GLU A 103 5.01 -2.29 -4.09
CA GLU A 103 5.52 -2.01 -2.73
C GLU A 103 6.63 -3.02 -2.32
N CYS A 104 7.47 -3.42 -3.28
CA CYS A 104 8.66 -4.25 -3.11
C CYS A 104 9.90 -3.54 -3.66
N ALA A 105 11.03 -3.65 -2.96
CA ALA A 105 12.27 -2.97 -3.33
C ALA A 105 12.78 -3.39 -4.71
N SER A 106 12.67 -4.67 -5.09
CA SER A 106 13.15 -5.18 -6.38
C SER A 106 12.38 -4.56 -7.55
N ILE A 107 11.07 -4.36 -7.40
CA ILE A 107 10.19 -3.80 -8.43
C ILE A 107 10.35 -2.28 -8.50
N ASN A 108 10.16 -1.58 -7.39
CA ASN A 108 10.17 -0.11 -7.40
C ASN A 108 11.56 0.51 -7.53
N ARG A 109 12.61 -0.33 -7.51
CA ARG A 109 13.95 0.04 -7.95
C ARG A 109 14.04 0.31 -9.45
N ILE A 110 13.20 -0.34 -10.25
CA ILE A 110 13.27 -0.40 -11.71
C ILE A 110 12.17 0.46 -12.36
N TYR A 111 10.96 0.47 -11.79
CA TYR A 111 9.78 1.03 -12.47
C TYR A 111 9.42 2.48 -12.13
N GLY A 112 10.30 3.19 -11.41
CA GLY A 112 10.31 4.65 -11.36
C GLY A 112 10.43 5.27 -9.97
N PHE A 113 9.95 4.61 -8.91
CA PHE A 113 9.87 5.21 -7.58
C PHE A 113 11.23 5.50 -6.96
N TYR A 114 12.20 4.58 -7.12
CA TYR A 114 13.58 4.82 -6.71
C TYR A 114 14.15 6.07 -7.37
N ASP A 115 13.97 6.19 -8.69
CA ASP A 115 14.51 7.33 -9.44
C ASP A 115 13.80 8.62 -9.06
N GLU A 116 12.49 8.57 -8.76
CA GLU A 116 11.74 9.70 -8.23
C GLU A 116 12.30 10.17 -6.88
N CYS A 117 12.50 9.24 -5.93
CA CYS A 117 13.07 9.52 -4.62
C CYS A 117 14.50 10.08 -4.72
N LYS A 118 15.36 9.44 -5.53
CA LYS A 118 16.75 9.86 -5.73
C LYS A 118 16.84 11.25 -6.36
N ARG A 119 15.97 11.56 -7.32
CA ARG A 119 15.97 12.83 -8.04
C ARG A 119 15.46 13.99 -7.18
N ARG A 120 14.43 13.76 -6.36
CA ARG A 120 13.76 14.82 -5.58
C ARG A 120 14.30 14.97 -4.16
N TYR A 121 14.85 13.90 -3.60
CA TYR A 121 15.32 13.83 -2.21
C TYR A 121 16.62 13.02 -2.13
N SER A 122 16.56 11.79 -1.63
CA SER A 122 17.73 10.96 -1.41
C SER A 122 17.43 9.47 -1.57
N ILE A 123 18.48 8.69 -1.87
CA ILE A 123 18.41 7.21 -1.85
C ILE A 123 18.06 6.70 -0.44
N LYS A 124 18.48 7.43 0.60
CA LYS A 124 18.16 7.10 1.99
C LYS A 124 16.66 7.26 2.26
N LEU A 125 15.96 8.17 1.57
CA LEU A 125 14.51 8.29 1.67
C LEU A 125 13.80 7.08 1.03
N TRP A 126 14.25 6.64 -0.15
CA TRP A 126 13.72 5.41 -0.77
C TRP A 126 13.83 4.19 0.15
N LYS A 127 14.98 4.00 0.80
CA LYS A 127 15.15 2.91 1.80
C LYS A 127 14.15 3.03 2.96
N THR A 128 13.85 4.26 3.41
CA THR A 128 12.83 4.48 4.46
C THR A 128 11.43 4.10 3.98
N PHE A 129 11.09 4.32 2.71
CA PHE A 129 9.86 3.80 2.14
C PHE A 129 9.86 2.27 2.07
N THR A 130 10.97 1.64 1.65
CA THR A 130 11.11 0.18 1.66
C THR A 130 10.85 -0.40 3.06
N ASP A 131 11.42 0.20 4.11
CA ASP A 131 11.19 -0.24 5.49
C ASP A 131 9.72 -0.12 5.92
N CYS A 132 8.99 0.88 5.38
CA CYS A 132 7.56 1.05 5.63
C CYS A 132 6.72 0.04 4.84
N PHE A 133 7.01 -0.16 3.55
CA PHE A 133 6.32 -1.10 2.67
C PHE A 133 6.45 -2.54 3.13
N ASN A 134 7.61 -2.93 3.67
CA ASN A 134 7.82 -4.25 4.25
C ASN A 134 6.90 -4.55 5.44
N CYS A 135 6.26 -3.54 6.01
CA CYS A 135 5.31 -3.66 7.11
C CYS A 135 3.85 -3.63 6.68
N LEU A 136 3.51 -3.44 5.40
CA LEU A 136 2.11 -3.38 4.95
C LEU A 136 1.39 -4.73 5.17
N PRO A 137 0.12 -4.73 5.63
CA PRO A 137 -0.74 -5.91 5.58
C PRO A 137 -0.88 -6.44 4.15
N VAL A 138 -1.09 -7.75 4.01
CA VAL A 138 -1.06 -8.42 2.70
C VAL A 138 -2.47 -8.68 2.16
N ALA A 139 -3.44 -8.89 3.06
CA ALA A 139 -4.82 -9.12 2.68
C ALA A 139 -5.79 -8.54 3.71
N ALA A 140 -7.06 -8.45 3.34
CA ALA A 140 -8.16 -8.11 4.24
C ALA A 140 -9.35 -9.05 3.99
N VAL A 141 -10.18 -9.24 5.01
CA VAL A 141 -11.50 -9.86 4.90
C VAL A 141 -12.53 -8.82 5.32
N VAL A 142 -13.47 -8.52 4.42
CA VAL A 142 -14.59 -7.60 4.69
C VAL A 142 -15.85 -8.41 5.02
N ASP A 143 -16.49 -8.08 6.15
CA ASP A 143 -17.71 -8.71 6.66
C ASP A 143 -17.65 -10.26 6.69
N GLU A 144 -16.47 -10.82 7.00
CA GLU A 144 -16.21 -12.28 6.99
C GLU A 144 -16.49 -12.97 5.64
N LYS A 145 -16.66 -12.19 4.56
CA LYS A 145 -17.20 -12.67 3.27
C LYS A 145 -16.30 -12.39 2.08
N ILE A 146 -15.68 -11.22 2.04
CA ILE A 146 -14.93 -10.75 0.86
C ILE A 146 -13.45 -10.73 1.19
N LEU A 147 -12.72 -11.72 0.67
CA LEU A 147 -11.26 -11.74 0.74
C LEU A 147 -10.69 -10.77 -0.30
N CYS A 148 -9.88 -9.82 0.16
CA CYS A 148 -9.26 -8.77 -0.62
C CYS A 148 -7.73 -8.93 -0.57
N MET A 149 -7.10 -8.92 -1.73
CA MET A 149 -5.64 -8.93 -1.91
C MET A 149 -5.30 -8.20 -3.22
N HIS A 150 -4.01 -7.97 -3.48
CA HIS A 150 -3.59 -7.29 -4.70
C HIS A 150 -3.68 -8.19 -5.93
N GLY A 151 -2.96 -9.32 -5.91
CA GLY A 151 -2.91 -10.28 -7.01
C GLY A 151 -4.06 -11.28 -6.90
N GLY A 152 -3.76 -12.47 -6.38
CA GLY A 152 -4.73 -13.55 -6.40
C GLY A 152 -4.40 -14.75 -5.53
N LEU A 153 -5.11 -15.85 -5.78
CA LEU A 153 -4.99 -17.06 -4.98
C LEU A 153 -3.64 -17.74 -5.17
N SER A 154 -3.14 -18.35 -4.08
CA SER A 154 -1.96 -19.22 -4.11
C SER A 154 -2.36 -20.69 -4.04
N PRO A 155 -1.67 -21.60 -4.75
CA PRO A 155 -1.80 -23.04 -4.50
C PRO A 155 -1.45 -23.42 -3.04
N ASP A 156 -0.62 -22.63 -2.36
CA ASP A 156 -0.22 -22.84 -0.97
C ASP A 156 -1.27 -22.31 0.03
N LEU A 157 -2.24 -21.51 -0.42
CA LEU A 157 -3.31 -20.98 0.41
C LEU A 157 -4.42 -22.02 0.61
N LYS A 158 -4.41 -22.69 1.76
CA LYS A 158 -5.47 -23.63 2.18
C LYS A 158 -6.39 -23.04 3.24
N GLN A 159 -5.88 -22.15 4.08
CA GLN A 159 -6.60 -21.50 5.16
C GLN A 159 -6.12 -20.05 5.35
N LEU A 160 -7.03 -19.14 5.69
CA LEU A 160 -6.70 -17.73 5.94
C LEU A 160 -5.71 -17.53 7.09
N SER A 161 -5.67 -18.46 8.05
CA SER A 161 -4.69 -18.47 9.14
C SER A 161 -3.23 -18.52 8.65
N GLN A 162 -2.98 -19.01 7.42
CA GLN A 162 -1.66 -18.98 6.82
C GLN A 162 -1.23 -17.55 6.46
N ILE A 163 -2.15 -16.70 6.00
CA ILE A 163 -1.88 -15.29 5.73
C ILE A 163 -1.61 -14.55 7.04
N ALA A 164 -2.43 -14.81 8.07
CA ALA A 164 -2.27 -14.18 9.38
C ALA A 164 -0.92 -14.48 10.06
N ARG A 165 -0.28 -15.61 9.70
CA ARG A 165 1.03 -16.03 10.22
C ARG A 165 2.22 -15.47 9.43
N LEU A 166 2.00 -14.78 8.31
CA LEU A 166 3.08 -14.13 7.59
C LEU A 166 3.69 -13.03 8.46
N GLU A 167 4.98 -13.18 8.75
CA GLU A 167 5.73 -12.25 9.57
C GLU A 167 6.02 -10.95 8.84
N ARG A 168 6.01 -9.84 9.57
CA ARG A 168 6.40 -8.51 9.09
C ARG A 168 7.41 -7.91 10.10
N PRO A 169 8.36 -7.06 9.68
CA PRO A 169 8.65 -6.68 8.30
C PRO A 169 9.22 -7.84 7.48
N THR A 170 8.83 -7.93 6.21
CA THR A 170 9.38 -8.95 5.30
C THR A 170 9.53 -8.41 3.89
N ASP A 171 10.51 -8.92 3.14
CA ASP A 171 10.60 -8.68 1.70
C ASP A 171 9.69 -9.66 0.95
N VAL A 172 9.37 -9.37 -0.32
CA VAL A 172 8.57 -10.28 -1.15
C VAL A 172 9.48 -11.35 -1.75
N PRO A 173 9.28 -12.64 -1.45
CA PRO A 173 10.08 -13.71 -2.06
C PRO A 173 9.72 -13.89 -3.54
N ASP A 174 10.61 -14.54 -4.30
CA ASP A 174 10.37 -14.82 -5.72
C ASP A 174 9.27 -15.87 -5.97
N GLN A 175 8.86 -16.64 -4.95
CA GLN A 175 7.87 -17.69 -5.05
C GLN A 175 7.15 -17.95 -3.71
N GLY A 176 6.04 -18.69 -3.76
CA GLY A 176 5.26 -19.14 -2.62
C GLY A 176 4.18 -18.16 -2.20
N LEU A 177 3.48 -18.49 -1.10
CA LEU A 177 2.25 -17.80 -0.66
C LEU A 177 2.29 -16.26 -0.75
N LEU A 178 3.31 -15.60 -0.20
CA LEU A 178 3.37 -14.13 -0.22
C LEU A 178 3.55 -13.58 -1.66
N CYS A 179 4.35 -14.26 -2.48
CA CYS A 179 4.52 -13.88 -3.89
C CYS A 179 3.18 -13.98 -4.62
N ASP A 180 2.51 -15.12 -4.53
CA ASP A 180 1.25 -15.38 -5.24
C ASP A 180 0.14 -14.38 -4.86
N LEU A 181 0.00 -14.05 -3.57
CA LEU A 181 -0.97 -13.05 -3.09
C LEU A 181 -0.78 -11.66 -3.72
N LEU A 182 0.42 -11.37 -4.20
CA LEU A 182 0.81 -10.11 -4.82
C LEU A 182 0.95 -10.20 -6.35
N TRP A 183 0.93 -11.40 -6.95
CA TRP A 183 1.31 -11.57 -8.36
C TRP A 183 0.37 -12.46 -9.17
N SER A 184 -0.45 -13.30 -8.54
CA SER A 184 -1.27 -14.25 -9.28
C SER A 184 -2.42 -13.57 -10.01
N ASP A 185 -2.59 -13.93 -11.28
CA ASP A 185 -3.70 -13.50 -12.13
C ASP A 185 -4.71 -14.64 -12.35
N PRO A 186 -6.01 -14.35 -12.50
CA PRO A 186 -6.98 -15.33 -12.97
C PRO A 186 -6.76 -15.65 -14.45
N ASP A 187 -6.82 -16.93 -14.81
CA ASP A 187 -6.90 -17.37 -16.21
C ASP A 187 -8.37 -17.54 -16.65
N LYS A 188 -8.62 -17.50 -17.96
CA LYS A 188 -9.97 -17.60 -18.56
C LYS A 188 -10.51 -19.03 -18.66
#